data_AF-A0A212U9K1-F1
#
_entry.id   AF-A0A212U9K1-F1
#
_cell.length_a   1.000
_cell.length_b   1.000
_cell.length_c   1.000
_cell.angle_alpha   90.00
_cell.angle_beta   90.00
_cell.angle_gamma   90.00
#
_symmetry.space_group_name_H-M   'P 1'
#
loop_
_entity.id
_entity.type
_entity.pdbx_description
1 polymer ?
#
loop_
_entity_poly.entity_id
_entity_poly.type
_entity_poly.pdbx_seq_one_letter_code
_entity_poly.pdbx_strand_id
1 'polypeptide(L)'
;MKNDTDTFSTGPAGVVAQIEHDGQHLTVVKLQEAYIQQPAALEQYLRNRLGLSSDALLLVLPSEGAPLLDQSPAEQLYNHFLSTNTAAVVEQPWQPLT
;
A
#
# COMPACT_ATOMS: atom_id res chain seq x y z
N MET A 1 -32.79 8.95 -3.73
CA MET A 1 -31.57 8.46 -4.41
C MET A 1 -30.41 8.70 -3.48
N LYS A 2 -29.78 7.63 -2.96
CA LYS A 2 -28.52 7.75 -2.24
C LYS A 2 -27.45 8.01 -3.30
N ASN A 3 -26.78 9.16 -3.22
CA ASN A 3 -25.54 9.36 -3.94
C ASN A 3 -24.49 8.58 -3.16
N ASP A 4 -24.38 7.29 -3.44
CA ASP A 4 -23.20 6.51 -3.13
C ASP A 4 -22.08 7.07 -4.02
N THR A 5 -21.43 8.13 -3.54
CA THR A 5 -20.20 8.65 -4.14
C THR A 5 -19.19 7.53 -4.04
N ASP A 6 -19.08 6.77 -5.11
CA ASP A 6 -18.15 5.68 -5.30
C ASP A 6 -16.74 6.29 -5.25
N THR A 7 -16.21 6.37 -4.04
CA THR A 7 -15.08 7.23 -3.66
C THR A 7 -13.79 6.83 -4.40
N PHE A 8 -13.82 5.66 -5.08
CA PHE A 8 -12.70 5.09 -5.81
C PHE A 8 -13.13 4.45 -7.16
N SER A 9 -14.10 5.04 -7.89
CA SER A 9 -14.62 4.48 -9.16
C SER A 9 -13.58 4.14 -10.25
N THR A 10 -12.40 4.76 -10.22
CA THR A 10 -11.24 4.38 -11.06
C THR A 10 -10.05 3.82 -10.25
N GLY A 11 -10.19 3.78 -8.92
CA GLY A 11 -9.12 3.53 -7.97
C GLY A 11 -8.07 4.65 -7.93
N PRO A 12 -7.32 4.78 -6.83
CA PRO A 12 -6.23 5.74 -6.76
C PRO A 12 -5.09 5.30 -7.70
N ALA A 13 -4.51 6.26 -8.42
CA ALA A 13 -3.36 5.97 -9.27
C ALA A 13 -2.15 5.60 -8.39
N GLY A 14 -1.49 4.49 -8.69
CA GLY A 14 -0.39 4.02 -7.87
C GLY A 14 0.37 2.85 -8.47
N VAL A 15 1.35 2.38 -7.71
CA VAL A 15 2.08 1.15 -7.99
C VAL A 15 2.06 0.25 -6.76
N VAL A 16 2.10 -1.05 -6.98
CA VAL A 16 2.15 -2.07 -5.94
C VAL A 16 3.38 -2.94 -6.14
N ALA A 17 4.00 -3.37 -5.04
CA ALA A 17 5.03 -4.37 -5.05
C ALA A 17 4.80 -5.35 -3.90
N GLN A 18 5.18 -6.61 -4.12
CA GLN A 18 5.20 -7.64 -3.09
C GLN A 18 6.65 -7.84 -2.64
N ILE A 19 6.86 -7.85 -1.34
CA ILE A 19 8.13 -8.09 -0.68
C ILE A 19 7.97 -9.37 0.12
N GLU A 20 8.98 -10.23 0.03
CA GLU A 20 9.19 -11.27 1.02
C GLU A 20 10.43 -10.87 1.82
N HIS A 21 10.28 -10.73 3.14
CA HIS A 21 11.39 -10.42 4.04
C HIS A 21 11.16 -11.12 5.38
N ASP A 22 12.21 -11.74 5.91
CA ASP A 22 12.15 -12.46 7.20
C ASP A 22 11.05 -13.55 7.26
N GLY A 23 10.73 -14.16 6.11
CA GLY A 23 9.66 -15.16 6.00
C GLY A 23 8.24 -14.58 6.06
N GLN A 24 8.10 -13.26 6.04
CA GLN A 24 6.82 -12.55 5.98
C GLN A 24 6.59 -11.94 4.59
N HIS A 25 5.35 -12.04 4.11
CA HIS A 25 4.92 -11.35 2.89
C HIS A 25 4.36 -9.98 3.25
N LEU A 26 4.90 -8.95 2.60
CA LEU A 26 4.50 -7.57 2.73
C LEU A 26 4.05 -7.05 1.36
N THR A 27 2.84 -6.50 1.30
CA THR A 27 2.37 -5.78 0.12
C THR A 27 2.57 -4.29 0.33
N VAL A 28 3.34 -3.65 -0.55
CA VAL A 28 3.59 -2.20 -0.50
C VAL A 28 2.85 -1.54 -1.66
N VAL A 29 1.96 -0.61 -1.35
CA VAL A 29 1.24 0.22 -2.32
C VAL A 29 1.76 1.65 -2.20
N LYS A 30 2.23 2.22 -3.30
CA LYS A 30 2.57 3.64 -3.41
C LYS A 30 1.49 4.34 -4.20
N LEU A 31 0.79 5.27 -3.56
CA LEU A 31 -0.27 6.07 -4.20
C LEU A 31 0.30 7.42 -4.64
N GLN A 32 0.00 7.82 -5.87
CA GLN A 32 0.40 9.14 -6.40
C GLN A 32 -0.33 10.28 -5.69
N GLU A 33 -1.51 10.00 -5.13
CA GLU A 33 -2.32 10.98 -4.42
C GLU A 33 -1.92 11.08 -2.95
N ALA A 34 -1.50 12.28 -2.53
CA ALA A 34 -1.15 12.57 -1.14
C ALA A 34 -2.39 12.82 -0.25
N TYR A 35 -3.59 12.98 -0.83
CA TYR A 35 -4.79 13.36 -0.09
C TYR A 35 -5.91 12.33 -0.23
N ILE A 36 -5.94 11.38 0.69
CA ILE A 36 -7.02 10.40 0.79
C ILE A 36 -7.96 10.85 1.90
N GLN A 37 -9.18 11.25 1.52
CA GLN A 37 -10.18 11.75 2.47
C GLN A 37 -10.71 10.66 3.42
N GLN A 38 -10.55 9.38 3.08
CA GLN A 38 -11.07 8.25 3.85
C GLN A 38 -10.06 7.10 3.92
N PRO A 39 -9.09 7.16 4.85
CA PRO A 39 -8.03 6.16 4.94
C PRO A 39 -8.57 4.73 5.21
N ALA A 40 -9.54 4.58 6.11
CA ALA A 40 -10.13 3.27 6.43
C ALA A 40 -10.83 2.63 5.21
N ALA A 41 -11.52 3.43 4.39
CA ALA A 41 -12.17 2.95 3.19
C ALA A 41 -11.13 2.56 2.10
N LEU A 42 -10.03 3.31 2.03
CA LEU A 42 -8.91 3.00 1.13
C LEU A 42 -8.26 1.65 1.49
N GLU A 43 -7.99 1.39 2.76
CA GLU A 43 -7.37 0.12 3.17
C GLU A 43 -8.24 -1.07 2.76
N GLN A 44 -9.54 -1.03 3.06
CA GLN A 44 -10.47 -2.09 2.66
C GLN A 44 -10.55 -2.23 1.13
N TYR A 45 -10.59 -1.12 0.40
CA TYR A 45 -10.59 -1.13 -1.06
C TYR A 45 -9.33 -1.81 -1.62
N LEU A 46 -8.15 -1.45 -1.14
CA LEU A 46 -6.88 -2.03 -1.57
C LEU A 46 -6.78 -3.52 -1.24
N ARG A 47 -7.18 -3.92 -0.03
CA ARG A 47 -7.20 -5.33 0.36
C ARG A 47 -8.10 -6.16 -0.56
N ASN A 48 -9.32 -5.68 -0.81
CA ASN A 48 -10.25 -6.37 -1.71
C ASN A 48 -9.72 -6.44 -3.15
N ARG A 49 -9.17 -5.34 -3.68
CA ARG A 49 -8.63 -5.29 -5.05
C ARG A 49 -7.42 -6.22 -5.23
N LEU A 50 -6.58 -6.33 -4.21
CA LEU A 50 -5.36 -7.13 -4.22
C LEU A 50 -5.58 -8.57 -3.71
N GLY A 51 -6.82 -8.93 -3.33
CA GLY A 51 -7.14 -10.26 -2.80
C GLY A 51 -6.45 -10.58 -1.47
N LEU A 52 -6.13 -9.56 -0.66
CA LEU A 52 -5.42 -9.71 0.61
C LEU A 52 -6.39 -10.07 1.74
N SER A 53 -5.97 -10.96 2.63
CA SER A 53 -6.66 -11.24 3.88
C SER A 53 -6.56 -10.05 4.85
N SER A 54 -7.45 -10.01 5.85
CA SER A 54 -7.44 -8.99 6.91
C SER A 54 -6.16 -8.98 7.75
N ASP A 55 -5.50 -10.13 7.89
CA ASP A 55 -4.22 -10.26 8.60
C ASP A 55 -2.98 -10.05 7.72
N ALA A 56 -3.15 -9.84 6.41
CA ALA A 56 -2.02 -9.58 5.52
C ALA A 56 -1.36 -8.23 5.85
N LEU A 57 -0.02 -8.20 5.82
CA LEU A 57 0.74 -6.96 5.97
C LEU A 57 0.59 -6.12 4.70
N LEU A 58 -0.09 -4.99 4.86
CA LEU A 58 -0.28 -3.99 3.83
C LEU A 58 0.36 -2.68 4.30
N LEU A 59 1.27 -2.15 3.49
CA LEU A 59 1.86 -0.84 3.68
C LEU A 59 1.45 0.06 2.51
N VAL A 60 0.79 1.17 2.82
CA VAL A 60 0.32 2.18 1.89
C VAL A 60 1.13 3.43 2.16
N LEU A 61 1.94 3.82 1.18
CA LEU A 61 2.77 4.99 1.20
C LEU A 61 2.21 6.02 0.22
N PRO A 62 2.05 7.29 0.61
CA PRO A 62 1.87 8.32 -0.37
C PRO A 62 3.18 8.55 -1.13
N SER A 63 3.10 8.99 -2.39
CA SER A 63 4.27 9.41 -3.16
C SER A 63 4.96 10.61 -2.52
N GLU A 64 4.21 11.46 -1.82
CA GLU A 64 4.73 12.60 -1.05
C GLU A 64 3.94 12.77 0.26
N GLY A 65 4.62 13.12 1.36
CA GLY A 65 3.97 13.43 2.65
C GLY A 65 4.09 12.34 3.72
N ALA A 66 3.28 12.45 4.76
CA ALA A 66 3.28 11.55 5.92
C ALA A 66 2.40 10.31 5.66
N PRO A 67 2.67 9.16 6.33
CA PRO A 67 1.90 7.94 6.16
C PRO A 67 0.39 8.16 6.34
N LEU A 68 -0.41 7.58 5.43
CA LEU A 68 -1.87 7.77 5.39
C LEU A 68 -2.63 6.87 6.39
N LEU A 69 -1.98 5.83 6.89
CA LEU A 69 -2.56 4.80 7.76
C LEU A 69 -1.58 4.47 8.89
N ASP A 70 -2.09 4.07 10.05
CA ASP A 70 -1.28 3.47 11.11
C ASP A 70 -0.91 2.03 10.72
N GLN A 71 0.36 1.82 10.36
CA GLN A 71 0.81 0.60 9.67
C GLN A 71 2.02 -0.01 10.37
N SER A 72 2.13 0.21 11.69
CA SER A 72 3.31 -0.09 12.50
C SER A 72 4.03 -1.40 12.17
N PRO A 73 3.38 -2.59 12.09
CA PRO A 73 4.08 -3.83 11.76
C PRO A 73 4.55 -3.91 10.29
N ALA A 74 3.75 -3.42 9.34
CA ALA A 74 4.09 -3.42 7.92
C ALA A 74 5.20 -2.39 7.61
N GLU A 75 5.14 -1.22 8.26
CA GLU A 75 6.14 -0.16 8.17
C GLU A 75 7.48 -0.60 8.78
N GLN A 76 7.46 -1.26 9.95
CA GLN A 76 8.68 -1.80 10.57
C GLN A 76 9.36 -2.84 9.68
N LEU A 77 8.59 -3.77 9.11
CA LEU A 77 9.14 -4.79 8.21
C LEU A 77 9.72 -4.15 6.94
N TYR A 78 9.04 -3.15 6.37
CA TYR A 78 9.54 -2.40 5.22
C TYR A 78 10.83 -1.64 5.54
N ASN A 79 10.87 -0.92 6.67
CA ASN A 79 12.06 -0.19 7.09
C ASN A 79 13.24 -1.13 7.35
N HIS A 80 12.99 -2.30 7.94
CA HIS A 80 14.00 -3.33 8.10
C HIS A 80 14.51 -3.84 6.75
N PHE A 81 13.60 -4.13 5.82
CA PHE A 81 13.95 -4.50 4.44
C PHE A 81 14.80 -3.42 3.75
N LEU A 82 14.42 -2.13 3.84
CA LEU A 82 15.20 -1.02 3.27
C LEU A 82 16.62 -0.93 3.86
N SER A 83 16.73 -1.16 5.18
CA SER A 83 18.00 -1.11 5.89
C SER A 83 18.95 -2.25 5.51
N THR A 84 18.43 -3.41 5.10
CA THR A 84 19.24 -4.59 4.73
C THR A 84 19.42 -4.76 3.22
N ASN A 85 18.53 -4.17 2.41
CA ASN A 85 18.45 -4.38 0.96
C ASN A 85 18.43 -3.06 0.18
N THR A 86 19.30 -2.11 0.55
CA THR A 86 19.33 -0.76 -0.06
C THR A 86 19.55 -0.79 -1.58
N ALA A 87 20.21 -1.83 -2.11
CA ALA A 87 20.37 -2.05 -3.55
C ALA A 87 19.13 -2.70 -4.21
N ALA A 88 18.47 -3.65 -3.54
CA ALA A 88 17.36 -4.42 -4.13
C ALA A 88 16.05 -3.62 -4.25
N VAL A 89 15.90 -2.54 -3.47
CA VAL A 89 14.76 -1.62 -3.56
C VAL A 89 14.64 -0.98 -4.94
N VAL A 90 15.77 -0.76 -5.62
CA VAL A 90 15.81 -0.20 -6.98
C VAL A 90 15.37 -1.24 -8.01
N GLU A 91 15.59 -2.52 -7.74
CA GLU A 91 15.28 -3.64 -8.63
C GLU A 91 13.89 -4.23 -8.39
N GLN A 92 13.17 -3.72 -7.40
CA GLN A 92 11.90 -4.30 -7.02
C GLN A 92 10.85 -4.09 -8.12
N PRO A 93 10.16 -5.15 -8.57
CA PRO A 93 9.24 -5.06 -9.70
C PRO A 93 7.92 -4.40 -9.26
N TRP A 94 7.88 -3.07 -9.37
CA TRP A 94 6.66 -2.29 -9.17
C TRP A 94 5.69 -2.54 -10.32
N GLN A 95 4.46 -2.90 -9.98
CA GLN A 95 3.37 -3.10 -10.92
C GLN A 95 2.37 -1.96 -10.82
N PRO A 96 1.78 -1.49 -11.92
CA PRO A 96 0.74 -0.47 -11.86
C PRO A 96 -0.49 -1.00 -11.12
N LEU A 97 -1.05 -0.16 -10.25
CA LEU A 97 -2.31 -0.43 -9.54
C LEU A 97 -3.49 -0.14 -10.49
N THR A 98 -3.64 -0.95 -11.54
CA THR A 98 -4.73 -0.86 -12.55
C THR A 98 -5.96 -1.66 -12.21
#